data_AF-A0A1G9UHW2-F1
#
_entry.id   AF-A0A1G9UHW2-F1
#
_cell.length_a   1.000
_cell.length_b   1.000
_cell.length_c   1.000
_cell.angle_alpha   90.00
_cell.angle_beta   90.00
_cell.angle_gamma   90.00
#
_symmetry.space_group_name_H-M   'P 1'
#
loop_
_entity.id
_entity.type
_entity.pdbx_description
1 polymer ?
#
loop_
_entity_poly.entity_id
_entity_poly.type
_entity_poly.pdbx_seq_one_letter_code
_entity_poly.pdbx_strand_id
1 'polypeptide(L)'
;MLGAEPVALMLAGAVDRPGQSTLELWGPLHDASGVLGGFGYAALVTLVAVRLNGTQPVVDAVAAVGQRSMTCYLAQSVVWMVAFTPFLLDLSEPIGVTTTALLATATWLATVVLADWMRRTGRRGPFEVLVRGVTYGEL
;
A
#
# COMPACT_ATOMS: atom_id res chain seq x y z
N MET A 1 -4.80 5.68 -15.97
CA MET A 1 -5.76 5.92 -14.87
C MET A 1 -6.48 7.24 -15.10
N LEU A 2 -7.35 7.31 -16.10
CA LEU A 2 -8.17 8.51 -16.37
C LEU A 2 -9.35 8.64 -15.38
N GLY A 3 -9.70 7.56 -14.67
CA GLY A 3 -10.78 7.57 -13.68
C GLY A 3 -10.45 8.27 -12.35
N ALA A 4 -9.17 8.50 -12.02
CA ALA A 4 -8.76 9.10 -10.74
C ALA A 4 -8.61 10.63 -10.79
N GLU A 5 -8.49 11.20 -11.99
CA GLU A 5 -8.35 12.65 -12.18
C GLU A 5 -9.56 13.46 -11.65
N PRO A 6 -10.82 13.02 -11.84
CA PRO A 6 -11.99 13.75 -11.34
C PRO A 6 -11.98 13.89 -9.82
N VAL A 7 -11.51 12.87 -9.10
CA VAL A 7 -11.45 12.87 -7.62
C VAL A 7 -10.36 13.81 -7.13
N ALA A 8 -9.20 13.85 -7.80
CA ALA A 8 -8.14 14.81 -7.48
C ALA A 8 -8.59 16.27 -7.71
N LEU A 9 -9.34 16.51 -8.79
CA LEU A 9 -9.94 17.83 -9.09
C LEU A 9 -11.03 18.21 -8.08
N MET A 10 -11.87 17.26 -7.64
CA MET A 10 -12.85 17.48 -6.58
C MET A 10 -12.17 17.80 -5.23
N LEU A 11 -11.12 17.07 -4.86
CA LEU A 11 -10.34 17.32 -3.63
C LEU A 11 -9.58 18.66 -3.68
N ALA A 12 -9.19 19.11 -4.87
CA ALA A 12 -8.62 20.44 -5.09
C ALA A 12 -9.68 21.57 -5.13
N GLY A 13 -10.98 21.24 -5.04
CA GLY A 13 -12.07 22.20 -5.11
C GLY A 13 -12.34 22.76 -6.52
N ALA A 14 -11.78 22.14 -7.56
CA ALA A 14 -11.90 22.61 -8.95
C ALA A 14 -13.19 22.13 -9.65
N VAL A 15 -13.86 21.10 -9.12
CA VAL A 15 -15.08 20.51 -9.67
C VAL A 15 -16.04 20.16 -8.54
N ASP A 16 -17.32 20.49 -8.71
CA ASP A 16 -18.37 20.18 -7.74
C ASP A 16 -18.66 18.67 -7.65
N ARG A 17 -19.10 18.22 -6.46
CA ARG A 17 -19.45 16.82 -6.23
C ARG A 17 -20.70 16.45 -7.05
N PRO A 18 -20.63 15.46 -7.96
CA PRO A 18 -21.77 15.07 -8.77
C PRO A 18 -22.90 14.49 -7.91
N GLY A 19 -24.14 14.59 -8.41
CA GLY A 19 -25.33 14.10 -7.71
C GLY A 19 -25.27 12.60 -7.39
N GLN A 20 -25.97 12.19 -6.34
CA GLN A 20 -25.91 10.83 -5.77
C GLN A 20 -26.17 9.71 -6.79
N SER A 21 -27.09 9.92 -7.73
CA SER A 21 -27.40 8.99 -8.84
C SER A 21 -26.23 8.78 -9.81
N THR A 22 -25.37 9.78 -9.98
CA THR A 22 -24.15 9.66 -10.81
C THR A 22 -23.09 8.85 -10.08
N LEU A 23 -22.94 9.05 -8.77
CA LEU A 23 -21.98 8.28 -7.97
C LEU A 23 -22.33 6.78 -7.92
N GLU A 24 -23.61 6.44 -7.83
CA GLU A 24 -24.07 5.04 -7.81
C GLU A 24 -23.81 4.30 -9.13
N LEU A 25 -23.90 4.99 -10.27
CA LEU A 25 -23.66 4.40 -11.58
C LEU A 25 -22.16 4.30 -11.91
N TRP A 26 -21.40 5.35 -11.61
CA TRP A 26 -20.00 5.49 -12.03
C TRP A 26 -18.99 4.97 -10.99
N GLY A 27 -19.35 4.94 -9.70
CA GLY A 27 -18.51 4.42 -8.62
C GLY A 27 -18.07 2.97 -8.85
N PRO A 28 -18.99 2.02 -9.11
CA PRO A 28 -18.61 0.62 -9.34
C PRO A 28 -17.71 0.43 -10.57
N LEU A 29 -17.94 1.20 -11.63
CA LEU A 29 -17.10 1.18 -12.84
C LEU A 29 -15.69 1.74 -12.55
N HIS A 30 -15.61 2.80 -11.77
CA HIS A 30 -14.35 3.34 -11.28
C HIS A 30 -13.58 2.28 -10.48
N ASP A 31 -14.23 1.64 -9.50
CA ASP A 31 -13.62 0.60 -8.67
C ASP A 31 -13.14 -0.60 -9.49
N ALA A 32 -13.99 -1.11 -10.39
CA ALA A 32 -13.65 -2.21 -11.27
C ALA A 32 -12.46 -1.86 -12.19
N SER A 33 -12.44 -0.64 -12.75
CA SER A 33 -11.32 -0.16 -13.57
C SER A 33 -10.03 -0.03 -12.75
N GLY A 34 -10.15 0.35 -11.47
CA GLY A 34 -9.04 0.41 -10.54
C GLY A 34 -8.44 -0.97 -10.27
N VAL A 35 -9.27 -1.97 -9.98
CA VAL A 35 -8.85 -3.35 -9.74
C VAL A 35 -8.18 -3.95 -10.98
N LEU A 36 -8.82 -3.85 -12.14
CA LEU A 36 -8.27 -4.35 -13.41
C LEU A 36 -6.96 -3.64 -13.77
N GLY A 37 -6.89 -2.32 -13.57
CA GLY A 37 -5.68 -1.56 -13.77
C GLY A 37 -4.56 -1.97 -12.79
N GLY A 38 -4.90 -2.32 -11.55
CA GLY A 38 -3.96 -2.90 -10.58
C GLY A 38 -3.32 -4.20 -11.07
N PHE A 39 -4.14 -5.14 -11.58
CA PHE A 39 -3.61 -6.37 -12.20
C PHE A 39 -2.75 -6.07 -13.44
N GLY A 40 -3.16 -5.12 -14.27
CA GLY A 40 -2.39 -4.67 -15.42
C GLY A 40 -1.01 -4.12 -15.04
N TYR A 41 -0.94 -3.28 -14.01
CA TYR A 41 0.33 -2.77 -13.47
C TYR A 41 1.19 -3.89 -12.89
N ALA A 42 0.61 -4.82 -12.12
CA ALA A 42 1.35 -5.95 -11.57
C ALA A 42 1.96 -6.83 -12.66
N ALA A 43 1.19 -7.11 -13.72
CA ALA A 43 1.66 -7.87 -14.88
C ALA A 43 2.79 -7.12 -15.62
N LEU A 44 2.64 -5.81 -15.85
CA LEU A 44 3.65 -5.00 -16.52
C LEU A 44 4.95 -4.91 -15.71
N VAL A 45 4.86 -4.65 -14.41
CA VAL A 45 6.02 -4.60 -13.51
C VAL A 45 6.74 -5.96 -13.48
N THR A 46 5.99 -7.05 -13.41
CA THR A 46 6.56 -8.41 -13.45
C THR A 46 7.22 -8.71 -14.79
N LEU A 47 6.58 -8.35 -15.90
CA LEU A 47 7.14 -8.53 -17.25
C LEU A 47 8.44 -7.74 -17.41
N VAL A 48 8.47 -6.48 -16.97
CA VAL A 48 9.68 -5.63 -16.97
C VAL A 48 10.76 -6.26 -16.09
N ALA A 49 10.43 -6.72 -14.87
CA ALA A 49 11.37 -7.36 -13.97
C ALA A 49 12.00 -8.63 -14.60
N VAL A 50 11.19 -9.48 -15.25
CA VAL A 50 11.67 -10.67 -15.98
C VAL A 50 12.56 -10.28 -17.17
N ARG A 51 12.21 -9.20 -17.88
CA ARG A 51 12.96 -8.76 -19.07
C ARG A 51 14.33 -8.18 -18.75
N LEU A 52 14.51 -7.65 -17.55
CA LEU A 52 15.73 -6.96 -17.11
C LEU A 52 16.88 -7.89 -16.68
N ASN A 53 16.74 -9.22 -16.82
CA ASN A 53 17.78 -10.26 -16.65
C ASN A 53 18.92 -9.90 -15.67
N GLY A 54 18.67 -10.07 -14.36
CA GLY A 54 19.68 -9.92 -13.31
C GLY A 54 19.09 -9.68 -11.92
N THR A 55 19.90 -9.81 -10.87
CA THR A 55 19.54 -9.36 -9.53
C THR A 55 19.54 -7.84 -9.48
N GLN A 56 18.37 -7.25 -9.24
CA GLN A 56 18.24 -5.80 -9.07
C GLN A 56 17.88 -5.49 -7.63
N PRO A 57 18.70 -4.72 -6.89
CA PRO A 57 18.47 -4.44 -5.47
C PRO A 57 17.07 -3.90 -5.16
N VAL A 58 16.52 -3.07 -6.06
CA VAL A 58 15.18 -2.50 -5.91
C VAL A 58 14.09 -3.55 -6.13
N VAL A 59 14.22 -4.38 -7.18
CA VAL A 59 13.25 -5.45 -7.46
C VAL A 59 13.26 -6.48 -6.33
N ASP A 60 14.44 -6.85 -5.83
CA ASP A 60 14.59 -7.77 -4.71
C ASP A 60 13.99 -7.20 -3.41
N ALA A 61 14.17 -5.90 -3.15
CA ALA A 61 13.61 -5.24 -1.98
C ALA A 61 12.07 -5.22 -2.04
N VAL A 62 11.50 -4.87 -3.20
CA VAL A 62 10.04 -4.89 -3.40
C VAL A 62 9.50 -6.32 -3.32
N ALA A 63 10.20 -7.30 -3.88
CA ALA A 63 9.84 -8.72 -3.74
C ALA A 63 9.91 -9.19 -2.28
N ALA A 64 10.88 -8.71 -1.49
CA ALA A 64 11.01 -9.04 -0.08
C ALA A 64 9.81 -8.54 0.76
N VAL A 65 9.25 -7.38 0.39
CA VAL A 65 8.00 -6.85 0.99
C VAL A 65 6.84 -7.80 0.69
N GLY A 66 6.68 -8.23 -0.57
CA GLY A 66 5.63 -9.17 -0.96
C GLY A 66 5.72 -10.52 -0.22
N GLN A 67 6.94 -11.03 -0.03
CA GLN A 67 7.20 -12.26 0.76
C GLN A 67 6.88 -12.12 2.26
N ARG A 68 6.79 -10.89 2.77
CA ARG A 68 6.54 -10.56 4.19
C ARG A 68 5.33 -9.63 4.30
N SER A 69 4.33 -9.85 3.45
CA SER A 69 3.20 -8.95 3.29
C SER A 69 2.39 -8.78 4.58
N MET A 70 2.28 -9.82 5.40
CA MET A 70 1.53 -9.77 6.65
C MET A 70 2.26 -8.93 7.72
N THR A 71 3.57 -9.13 7.87
CA THR A 71 4.40 -8.27 8.74
C THR A 71 4.34 -6.82 8.28
N CYS A 72 4.50 -6.56 6.98
CA CYS A 72 4.47 -5.19 6.45
C CYS A 72 3.10 -4.53 6.66
N TYR A 73 2.02 -5.29 6.41
CA TYR A 73 0.65 -4.83 6.64
C TYR A 73 0.39 -4.47 8.11
N LEU A 74 0.83 -5.32 9.05
CA LEU A 74 0.67 -5.06 10.48
C LEU A 74 1.52 -3.87 10.94
N ALA A 75 2.76 -3.77 10.48
CA ALA A 75 3.59 -2.61 10.76
C ALA A 75 2.94 -1.30 10.27
N GLN A 76 2.44 -1.30 9.04
CA GLN A 76 1.72 -0.16 8.47
C GLN A 76 0.42 0.14 9.26
N SER A 77 -0.32 -0.88 9.69
CA SER A 77 -1.52 -0.72 10.51
C SER A 77 -1.21 -0.08 11.86
N VAL A 78 -0.12 -0.47 12.52
CA VAL A 78 0.35 0.17 13.76
C VAL A 78 0.72 1.63 13.53
N VAL A 79 1.40 1.95 12.42
CA VAL A 79 1.72 3.35 12.08
C VAL A 79 0.45 4.18 11.92
N TRP A 80 -0.55 3.67 11.19
CA TRP A 80 -1.84 4.36 11.02
C TRP A 80 -2.61 4.50 12.33
N MET A 81 -2.61 3.44 13.15
CA MET A 81 -3.17 3.49 14.50
C MET A 81 -2.52 4.60 15.31
N VAL A 82 -1.18 4.66 15.36
CA VAL A 82 -0.48 5.71 16.11
C VAL A 82 -0.75 7.11 15.56
N ALA A 83 -0.79 7.26 14.23
CA ALA A 83 -1.00 8.55 13.58
C ALA A 83 -2.40 9.13 13.79
N PHE A 84 -3.45 8.30 13.69
CA PHE A 84 -4.84 8.77 13.62
C PHE A 84 -5.69 8.42 14.84
N THR A 85 -5.15 7.69 15.79
CA THR A 85 -5.88 7.44 17.02
C THR A 85 -5.93 8.75 17.83
N PRO A 86 -7.13 9.19 18.26
CA PRO A 86 -7.34 10.51 18.86
C PRO A 86 -6.62 10.70 20.21
N PHE A 87 -6.23 9.61 20.87
CA PHE A 87 -5.46 9.63 22.12
C PHE A 87 -3.95 9.42 21.92
N LEU A 88 -3.47 9.33 20.68
CA LEU A 88 -2.05 9.20 20.36
C LEU A 88 -1.53 10.50 19.74
N LEU A 89 -1.42 10.56 18.41
CA LEU A 89 -0.94 11.77 17.74
C LEU A 89 -2.07 12.64 17.16
N ASP A 90 -3.28 12.09 17.03
CA ASP A 90 -4.49 12.76 16.51
C ASP A 90 -4.25 13.67 15.29
N LEU A 91 -3.52 13.16 14.28
CA LEU A 91 -3.28 13.94 13.06
C LEU A 91 -4.54 14.07 12.17
N SER A 92 -5.70 13.62 12.64
CA SER A 92 -6.97 13.52 11.92
C SER A 92 -7.45 14.86 11.33
N GLU A 93 -7.36 15.94 12.12
CA GLU A 93 -7.79 17.29 11.72
C GLU A 93 -6.69 18.17 11.09
N PRO A 94 -5.41 18.12 11.54
CA PRO A 94 -4.40 19.07 11.04
C PRO A 94 -3.72 18.72 9.70
N ILE A 95 -3.88 17.51 9.14
CA ILE A 95 -3.15 17.12 7.92
C ILE A 95 -4.01 17.12 6.64
N GLY A 96 -3.57 17.89 5.65
CA GLY A 96 -4.13 17.83 4.30
C GLY A 96 -3.67 16.60 3.52
N VAL A 97 -4.33 16.34 2.38
CA VAL A 97 -4.08 15.17 1.50
C VAL A 97 -2.59 14.99 1.16
N THR A 98 -1.87 16.09 0.92
CA THR A 98 -0.43 16.06 0.61
C THR A 98 0.40 15.50 1.75
N THR A 99 0.15 15.94 2.98
CA THR A 99 0.87 15.47 4.17
C THR A 99 0.56 14.01 4.45
N THR A 100 -0.70 13.60 4.28
CA THR A 100 -1.10 12.19 4.38
C THR A 100 -0.40 11.32 3.33
N ALA A 101 -0.29 11.81 2.09
CA ALA A 101 0.44 11.10 1.03
C ALA A 101 1.94 10.98 1.35
N LEU A 102 2.56 12.01 1.92
CA LEU A 102 3.96 11.95 2.38
C LEU A 102 4.15 10.94 3.51
N LEU A 103 3.25 10.94 4.50
CA LEU A 103 3.28 9.97 5.60
C LEU A 103 3.11 8.54 5.09
N ALA A 104 2.16 8.31 4.18
CA ALA A 104 1.97 7.01 3.53
C ALA A 104 3.23 6.57 2.78
N THR A 105 3.85 7.47 2.01
CA THR A 105 5.07 7.19 1.25
C THR A 105 6.25 6.87 2.17
N ALA A 106 6.44 7.63 3.25
CA ALA A 106 7.49 7.40 4.22
C ALA A 106 7.31 6.06 4.95
N THR A 107 6.07 5.75 5.34
CA THR A 107 5.71 4.46 5.96
C THR A 107 6.00 3.30 5.01
N TRP A 108 5.60 3.44 3.75
CA TRP A 108 5.89 2.44 2.73
C TRP A 108 7.40 2.23 2.56
N LEU A 109 8.19 3.30 2.40
CA LEU A 109 9.66 3.20 2.31
C LEU A 109 10.28 2.53 3.54
N ALA A 110 9.81 2.85 4.75
CA ALA A 110 10.29 2.22 5.97
C ALA A 110 10.02 0.70 5.97
N THR A 111 8.85 0.25 5.51
CA THR A 111 8.55 -1.18 5.38
C THR A 111 9.40 -1.86 4.29
N VAL A 112 9.68 -1.18 3.18
CA VAL A 112 10.60 -1.68 2.13
C VAL A 112 12.01 -1.89 2.69
N VAL A 113 12.54 -0.91 3.42
CA VAL A 113 13.87 -1.00 4.05
C VAL A 113 13.91 -2.13 5.08
N LEU A 114 12.87 -2.24 5.92
CA LEU A 114 12.78 -3.30 6.92
C LEU A 114 12.71 -4.70 6.27
N ALA A 115 11.93 -4.85 5.21
CA ALA A 115 11.80 -6.10 4.47
C ALA A 115 13.11 -6.47 3.75
N ASP A 116 13.81 -5.50 3.14
CA ASP A 116 15.11 -5.75 2.51
C ASP A 116 16.18 -6.09 3.55
N TRP A 117 16.18 -5.43 4.71
CA TRP A 117 17.08 -5.79 5.81
C TRP A 117 16.84 -7.22 6.31
N MET A 118 15.57 -7.62 6.47
CA MET A 118 15.20 -8.99 6.81
C MET A 118 15.63 -9.99 5.74
N ARG A 119 15.51 -9.63 4.44
CA ARG A 119 16.02 -10.45 3.33
C ARG A 119 17.53 -10.64 3.44
N ARG A 120 18.30 -9.56 3.61
CA ARG A 120 19.77 -9.59 3.69
C ARG A 120 20.28 -10.38 4.90
N THR A 121 19.53 -10.36 6.01
CA THR A 121 19.87 -11.10 7.24
C THR A 121 19.31 -12.53 7.28
N GLY A 122 18.62 -12.99 6.22
CA GLY A 122 18.02 -14.32 6.16
C GLY A 122 16.84 -14.52 7.11
N ARG A 123 16.30 -13.45 7.71
CA ARG A 123 15.21 -13.50 8.69
C ARG A 123 13.86 -13.53 7.99
N ARG A 124 12.98 -14.45 8.40
CA ARG A 124 11.56 -14.42 8.01
C ARG A 124 10.83 -13.32 8.78
N GLY A 125 9.74 -12.83 8.22
CA GLY A 125 8.91 -11.85 8.90
C GLY A 125 8.34 -12.45 10.21
N PRO A 126 8.42 -11.71 11.33
CA PRO A 126 8.06 -12.24 12.65
C PRO A 126 6.60 -12.70 12.71
N PHE A 127 5.68 -11.98 12.06
CA PHE A 127 4.28 -12.34 12.09
C PHE A 127 3.97 -13.55 11.21
N GLU A 128 4.63 -13.72 10.07
CA GLU A 128 4.50 -14.92 9.24
C GLU A 128 4.95 -16.17 9.99
N VAL A 129 5.98 -16.05 10.84
CA VAL A 129 6.41 -17.14 11.73
C VAL A 129 5.35 -17.43 12.79
N LEU A 130 4.80 -16.39 13.44
CA LEU A 130 3.74 -16.55 14.45
C LEU A 130 2.50 -17.24 13.89
N VAL A 131 1.98 -16.82 12.73
CA VAL A 131 0.79 -17.45 12.12
C VAL A 131 1.08 -18.89 11.74
N ARG A 132 2.27 -19.22 11.23
CA ARG A 132 2.64 -20.62 10.99
C ARG A 132 2.68 -21.43 12.28
N GLY A 133 3.29 -20.92 13.34
CA GLY A 133 3.34 -21.59 14.63
C GLY A 133 1.94 -21.89 15.18
N VAL A 134 1.03 -20.91 15.10
CA VAL A 134 -0.36 -21.07 15.58
C VAL A 134 -1.19 -21.99 14.66
N THR A 135 -1.00 -21.91 13.34
CA THR A 135 -1.81 -22.66 12.35
C THR A 135 -1.37 -24.12 12.25
N TYR A 136 -0.06 -24.40 12.35
CA TYR A 136 0.49 -25.74 12.28
C TYR A 136 0.70 -26.39 13.66
N GLY A 137 0.49 -25.64 14.75
CA GLY A 137 0.60 -26.17 16.11
C GLY A 137 2.02 -26.53 16.52
N GLU A 138 3.04 -25.86 15.97
CA GLU A 138 4.45 -26.08 16.32
C GLU A 138 4.96 -25.12 17.41
N LEU A 139 4.08 -24.67 18.32
CA LEU A 139 4.44 -23.84 19.47
C LEU A 139 4.65 -24.68 20.73
#